data_AF-A0A9P9ARV4-F1
#
_entry.id   AF-A0A9P9ARV4-F1
#
_cell.length_a   1.000
_cell.length_b   1.000
_cell.length_c   1.000
_cell.angle_alpha   90.00
_cell.angle_beta   90.00
_cell.angle_gamma   90.00
#
_symmetry.space_group_name_H-M   'P 1'
#
loop_
_entity.id
_entity.type
_entity.pdbx_description
1 polymer ?
#
loop_
_entity_poly.entity_id
_entity_poly.type
_entity_poly.pdbx_seq_one_letter_code
_entity_poly.pdbx_strand_id
1 'polypeptide(L)'
;MAYITRSGSEFTFNLPGVMGSGIMPSQVEMVCEHPHTEVRYRFTMMVWHGTSGRSESFEWRRSSGNEVKSLGGSSSGWKLVRLGSNSGAGFPPPYQQHGINNNATPQYHYGYPQQNASSYDEKPEPGFSSDGNEVVAVFAPAKTFSFSMTDVGKFQYMRSGATPTMGYHWALMAVLSGVCVYQHQLARANNATGSTAAASAAGAVVGAVAGV
;
A
#
# COMPACT_ATOMS: atom_id res chain seq x y z
N MET A 1 21.06 -0.02 3.32
CA MET A 1 20.61 -0.09 1.91
C MET A 1 19.18 -0.63 1.90
N ALA A 2 18.30 -0.09 1.06
CA ALA A 2 16.95 -0.63 0.89
C ALA A 2 16.95 -1.78 -0.12
N TYR A 3 16.35 -2.92 0.21
CA TYR A 3 16.15 -4.02 -0.74
C TYR A 3 14.92 -4.86 -0.38
N ILE A 4 14.40 -5.56 -1.38
CA ILE A 4 13.15 -6.31 -1.29
C ILE A 4 13.40 -7.72 -1.81
N THR A 5 13.02 -8.73 -1.02
CA THR A 5 13.03 -10.14 -1.43
C THR A 5 11.61 -10.63 -1.55
N ARG A 6 11.35 -11.58 -2.46
CA ARG A 6 10.03 -12.17 -2.66
C ARG A 6 10.13 -13.69 -2.62
N SER A 7 9.23 -14.32 -1.87
CA SER A 7 9.05 -15.77 -1.83
C SER A 7 7.56 -16.09 -1.98
N GLY A 8 7.14 -16.61 -3.13
CA GLY A 8 5.72 -16.92 -3.40
C GLY A 8 4.81 -15.70 -3.27
N SER A 9 3.95 -15.70 -2.25
CA SER A 9 3.02 -14.62 -1.89
C SER A 9 3.60 -13.61 -0.89
N GLU A 10 4.80 -13.81 -0.39
CA GLU A 10 5.42 -12.97 0.63
C GLU A 10 6.49 -12.05 0.04
N PHE A 11 6.54 -10.82 0.56
CA PHE A 11 7.51 -9.80 0.22
C PHE A 11 8.16 -9.31 1.52
N THR A 12 9.48 -9.35 1.59
CA THR A 12 10.24 -8.87 2.75
C THR A 12 10.98 -7.60 2.37
N PHE A 13 10.68 -6.51 3.06
CA PHE A 13 11.26 -5.20 2.85
C PHE A 13 12.31 -4.95 3.91
N ASN A 14 13.55 -4.69 3.48
CA ASN A 14 14.64 -4.31 4.37
C ASN A 14 14.83 -2.80 4.21
N LEU A 15 14.39 -2.05 5.21
CA LEU A 15 14.39 -0.59 5.24
C LEU A 15 15.68 -0.09 5.89
N PRO A 16 16.37 0.91 5.30
CA PRO A 16 17.63 1.42 5.80
C PRO A 16 17.43 2.21 7.10
N GLY A 17 18.42 2.15 7.97
CA GLY A 17 18.59 3.13 9.04
C GLY A 17 19.25 4.41 8.55
N VAL A 18 19.11 5.48 9.33
CA VAL A 18 19.77 6.78 9.14
C VAL A 18 20.48 7.11 10.45
N MET A 19 21.77 6.76 10.53
CA MET A 19 22.57 6.78 11.78
C MET A 19 22.63 8.17 12.45
N GLY A 20 22.57 9.26 11.67
CA GLY A 20 22.56 10.63 12.20
C GLY A 20 21.23 11.08 12.81
N SER A 21 20.17 10.26 12.71
CA SER A 21 18.82 10.60 13.19
C SER A 21 18.24 9.56 14.16
N GLY A 22 19.06 8.59 14.60
CA GLY A 22 18.62 7.50 15.49
C GLY A 22 17.65 6.50 14.84
N ILE A 23 17.42 6.60 13.53
CA ILE A 23 16.56 5.68 12.78
C ILE A 23 17.35 4.39 12.50
N MET A 24 16.93 3.27 13.08
CA MET A 24 17.58 1.97 12.90
C MET A 24 17.09 1.25 11.64
N PRO A 25 17.85 0.33 11.04
CA PRO A 25 17.32 -0.54 10.00
C PRO A 25 16.13 -1.35 10.52
N SER A 26 15.13 -1.57 9.66
CA SER A 26 13.90 -2.29 10.02
C SER A 26 13.51 -3.26 8.90
N GLN A 27 12.94 -4.40 9.26
CA GLN A 27 12.40 -5.37 8.31
C GLN A 27 10.88 -5.40 8.43
N VAL A 28 10.18 -5.36 7.30
CA VAL A 28 8.71 -5.43 7.23
C VAL A 28 8.30 -6.49 6.23
N GLU A 29 7.41 -7.38 6.66
CA GLU A 29 6.82 -8.40 5.80
C GLU A 29 5.47 -7.92 5.26
N MET A 30 5.25 -8.16 3.98
CA MET A 30 3.98 -7.94 3.30
C MET A 30 3.52 -9.24 2.65
N VAL A 31 2.28 -9.63 2.92
CA VAL A 31 1.68 -10.85 2.38
C VAL A 31 0.64 -10.49 1.32
N CYS A 32 0.72 -11.16 0.17
CA CYS A 32 -0.28 -11.14 -0.89
C CYS A 32 -1.31 -12.25 -0.64
N GLU A 33 -2.48 -11.85 -0.16
CA GLU A 33 -3.61 -12.75 0.04
C GLU A 33 -4.41 -12.88 -1.27
N HIS A 34 -4.88 -14.10 -1.55
CA HIS A 34 -5.71 -14.43 -2.71
C HIS A 34 -7.10 -14.88 -2.30
N PRO A 35 -7.95 -14.01 -1.75
CA PRO A 35 -9.38 -14.29 -1.68
C PRO A 35 -9.92 -14.60 -3.08
N HIS A 36 -10.95 -15.43 -3.15
CA HIS A 36 -11.62 -15.79 -4.41
C HIS A 36 -12.15 -14.58 -5.21
N THR A 37 -12.24 -13.40 -4.60
CA THR A 37 -12.86 -12.20 -5.18
C THR A 37 -11.85 -11.10 -5.55
N GLU A 38 -10.85 -10.83 -4.71
CA GLU A 38 -9.96 -9.68 -4.92
C GLU A 38 -8.62 -9.86 -4.19
N VAL A 39 -7.51 -9.65 -4.91
CA VAL A 39 -6.15 -9.74 -4.35
C VAL A 39 -5.91 -8.58 -3.38
N ARG A 40 -5.36 -8.89 -2.19
CA ARG A 40 -5.03 -7.91 -1.16
C ARG A 40 -3.56 -8.04 -0.76
N TYR A 41 -2.95 -6.93 -0.40
CA TYR A 41 -1.58 -6.94 0.14
C TYR A 41 -1.59 -6.29 1.50
N ARG A 42 -1.15 -7.02 2.52
CA ARG A 42 -1.21 -6.58 3.91
C ARG A 42 0.16 -6.60 4.53
N PHE A 43 0.47 -5.57 5.30
CA PHE A 43 1.66 -5.51 6.13
C PHE A 43 1.33 -4.86 7.46
N THR A 44 2.13 -5.16 8.47
CA THR A 44 2.05 -4.54 9.78
C THR A 44 3.43 -3.98 10.13
N MET A 45 3.47 -2.76 10.66
CA MET A 45 4.73 -2.18 11.08
C MET A 45 4.55 -1.24 12.27
N MET A 46 5.66 -0.95 12.95
CA MET A 46 5.70 0.05 14.00
C MET A 46 5.56 1.45 13.38
N VAL A 47 4.61 2.24 13.91
CA VAL A 47 4.39 3.63 13.54
C VAL A 47 4.48 4.49 14.80
N TRP A 48 5.31 5.53 14.75
CA TRP A 48 5.61 6.38 15.90
C TRP A 48 4.71 7.61 15.96
N HIS A 49 3.78 7.64 16.91
CA HIS A 49 2.96 8.81 17.20
C HIS A 49 3.58 9.56 18.36
N GLY A 50 4.33 10.61 18.03
CA GLY A 50 5.08 11.40 19.00
C GLY A 50 6.13 10.53 19.70
N THR A 51 5.95 10.31 21.01
CA THR A 51 6.86 9.51 21.84
C THR A 51 6.46 8.04 21.95
N SER A 52 5.30 7.65 21.41
CA SER A 52 4.76 6.29 21.53
C SER A 52 4.75 5.59 20.18
N GLY A 53 5.30 4.38 20.15
CA GLY A 53 5.25 3.51 18.98
C GLY A 53 4.07 2.58 19.13
N ARG A 54 3.27 2.41 18.07
CA ARG A 54 2.25 1.36 18.03
C ARG A 54 2.34 0.56 16.75
N SER A 55 2.01 -0.72 16.87
CA SER A 55 1.85 -1.60 15.72
C SER A 55 0.57 -1.25 14.99
N GLU A 56 0.67 -1.02 13.68
CA GLU A 56 -0.46 -0.71 12.81
C GLU A 56 -0.45 -1.58 11.58
N SER A 57 -1.63 -1.99 11.15
CA SER A 57 -1.81 -2.79 9.94
C SER A 57 -2.34 -1.96 8.80
N PHE A 58 -1.83 -2.25 7.60
CA PHE A 58 -2.17 -1.55 6.37
C PHE A 58 -2.52 -2.56 5.28
N GLU A 59 -3.40 -2.15 4.36
CA GLU A 59 -3.85 -2.98 3.25
C GLU A 59 -3.93 -2.20 1.94
N TRP A 60 -3.22 -2.69 0.92
CA TRP A 60 -3.43 -2.25 -0.46
C TRP A 60 -4.66 -2.95 -1.05
N ARG A 61 -5.61 -2.14 -1.51
CA ARG A 61 -6.85 -2.58 -2.18
C ARG A 61 -6.96 -2.02 -3.58
N ARG A 62 -7.65 -2.73 -4.48
CA ARG A 62 -7.99 -2.16 -5.77
C ARG A 62 -8.98 -1.01 -5.55
N SER A 63 -8.83 0.06 -6.30
CA SER A 63 -9.81 1.13 -6.32
C SER A 63 -9.99 1.70 -7.71
N SER A 64 -11.23 2.02 -8.07
CA SER A 64 -11.63 2.87 -9.21
C SER A 64 -12.32 4.14 -8.72
N GLY A 65 -12.16 4.46 -7.43
CA GLY A 65 -12.73 5.61 -6.75
C GLY A 65 -12.12 6.94 -7.21
N ASN A 66 -12.75 8.03 -6.77
CA ASN A 66 -12.35 9.39 -7.15
C ASN A 66 -10.92 9.72 -6.68
N GLU A 67 -10.48 9.15 -5.57
CA GLU A 67 -9.14 9.30 -5.02
C GLU A 67 -8.02 8.81 -5.96
N VAL A 68 -8.31 7.81 -6.79
CA VAL A 68 -7.38 7.34 -7.84
C VAL A 68 -7.50 8.20 -9.09
N LYS A 69 -8.74 8.49 -9.50
CA LYS A 69 -9.01 9.24 -10.73
C LYS A 69 -8.46 10.67 -10.67
N SER A 70 -8.48 11.29 -9.49
CA SER A 70 -7.96 12.65 -9.28
C SER A 70 -6.45 12.75 -9.50
N LEU A 71 -5.70 11.65 -9.41
CA LEU A 71 -4.27 11.64 -9.74
C LEU A 71 -4.02 11.87 -11.24
N GLY A 72 -5.01 11.63 -12.11
CA GLY A 72 -4.87 11.82 -13.55
C GLY A 72 -4.06 10.71 -14.25
N GLY A 73 -3.92 9.54 -13.61
CA GLY A 73 -3.39 8.31 -14.20
C GLY A 73 -4.50 7.48 -14.87
N SER A 74 -4.44 6.17 -14.68
CA SER A 74 -5.51 5.23 -15.06
C SER A 74 -6.82 5.47 -14.30
N SER A 75 -7.95 5.02 -14.85
CA SER A 75 -9.27 5.03 -14.20
C SER A 75 -9.39 4.04 -13.03
N SER A 76 -8.35 3.20 -12.83
CA SER A 76 -8.23 2.24 -11.74
C SER A 76 -6.80 2.20 -11.21
N GLY A 77 -6.65 1.90 -9.93
CA GLY A 77 -5.40 1.99 -9.20
C GLY A 77 -5.48 1.24 -7.88
N TRP A 78 -4.65 1.66 -6.95
CA TRP A 78 -4.49 1.06 -5.64
C TRP A 78 -4.63 2.13 -4.58
N LYS A 79 -5.29 1.77 -3.48
CA LYS A 79 -5.35 2.61 -2.28
C LYS A 79 -4.79 1.84 -1.10
N LEU A 80 -3.98 2.51 -0.29
CA LEU A 80 -3.45 2.00 0.96
C LEU A 80 -4.39 2.43 2.07
N VAL A 81 -5.02 1.44 2.70
CA VAL A 81 -5.99 1.62 3.77
C VAL A 81 -5.33 1.28 5.09
N ARG A 82 -5.51 2.14 6.09
CA ARG A 82 -5.08 1.91 7.47
C ARG A 82 -6.19 1.15 8.20
N LEU A 83 -5.86 -0.05 8.70
CA LEU A 83 -6.82 -0.94 9.37
C LEU A 83 -6.89 -0.73 10.90
N GLY A 84 -6.00 0.08 11.46
CA GLY A 84 -5.88 0.32 12.89
C GLY A 84 -4.87 -0.60 13.58
N SER A 85 -4.78 -0.49 14.91
CA SER A 85 -3.93 -1.36 15.74
C SER A 85 -4.63 -2.68 15.99
N ASN A 86 -4.10 -3.76 15.41
CA ASN A 86 -4.50 -5.10 15.82
C ASN A 86 -4.09 -5.31 17.27
N SER A 87 -5.05 -5.21 18.19
CA SER A 87 -4.87 -5.67 19.57
C SER A 87 -4.93 -7.19 19.53
N GLY A 88 -3.81 -7.87 19.22
CA GLY A 88 -3.79 -9.33 19.23
C GLY A 88 -2.60 -9.98 18.53
N ALA A 89 -1.68 -10.50 19.35
CA ALA A 89 -0.78 -11.63 19.12
C ALA A 89 0.22 -11.61 17.94
N GLY A 90 1.52 -11.61 18.27
CA GLY A 90 2.45 -12.50 17.55
C GLY A 90 3.86 -11.97 17.25
N PHE A 91 4.09 -10.67 17.17
CA PHE A 91 5.41 -10.16 16.76
C PHE A 91 6.04 -9.33 17.87
N PRO A 92 7.07 -9.84 18.58
CA PRO A 92 7.79 -9.02 19.54
C PRO A 92 8.50 -7.88 18.79
N PRO A 93 8.47 -6.63 19.32
CA PRO A 93 9.27 -5.55 18.76
C PRO A 93 10.76 -5.90 18.90
N PRO A 94 11.60 -5.75 17.86
CA PRO A 94 13.04 -6.09 17.95
C PRO A 94 13.87 -5.08 18.76
N TYR A 95 13.25 -4.20 19.56
CA TYR A 95 13.97 -3.17 20.30
C TYR A 95 13.42 -3.08 21.73
N GLN A 96 14.21 -3.55 22.69
CA GLN A 96 13.99 -3.27 24.11
C GLN A 96 14.37 -1.80 24.37
N GLN A 97 13.37 -1.02 24.82
CA GLN A 97 13.52 0.39 25.17
C GLN A 97 14.39 0.52 26.42
N HIS A 98 15.60 1.07 26.29
CA HIS A 98 16.38 1.50 27.45
C HIS A 98 15.74 2.78 28.00
N GLY A 99 15.33 2.73 29.27
CA GLY A 99 14.38 3.68 29.88
C GLY A 99 14.79 5.15 29.84
N ILE A 100 13.82 6.01 29.50
CA ILE A 100 13.89 7.45 29.76
C ILE A 100 12.74 7.81 30.71
N ASN A 101 13.10 8.55 31.75
CA ASN A 101 12.30 8.97 32.90
C ASN A 101 11.05 9.79 32.53
N ASN A 102 9.90 9.35 33.02
CA ASN A 102 8.57 9.93 32.79
C ASN A 102 8.29 11.17 33.64
N ASN A 103 9.03 12.28 33.50
CA ASN A 103 8.70 13.49 34.28
C ASN A 103 8.83 14.83 33.55
N ALA A 104 8.72 14.84 32.22
CA ALA A 104 8.47 16.08 31.49
C ALA A 104 7.31 15.87 30.50
N THR A 105 6.11 16.21 30.93
CA THR A 105 4.92 16.32 30.09
C THR A 105 4.85 17.73 29.51
N PRO A 106 5.22 17.98 28.24
CA PRO A 106 4.70 19.14 27.54
C PRO A 106 3.23 18.86 27.19
N GLN A 107 2.32 19.54 27.89
CA GLN A 107 0.92 19.59 27.50
C GLN A 107 0.78 20.34 26.18
N TYR A 108 0.50 19.62 25.09
CA TYR A 108 0.02 20.21 23.85
C TYR A 108 -1.51 20.24 23.87
N HIS A 109 -2.07 21.42 24.12
CA HIS A 109 -3.49 21.70 23.91
C HIS A 109 -3.72 21.99 22.42
N TYR A 110 -4.38 21.07 21.72
CA TYR A 110 -4.78 21.25 20.31
C TYR A 110 -6.30 21.44 20.25
N GLY A 111 -6.73 22.65 19.91
CA GLY A 111 -8.14 22.98 19.70
C GLY A 111 -8.62 22.46 18.35
N TYR A 112 -9.60 21.56 18.38
CA TYR A 112 -10.49 21.30 17.24
C TYR A 112 -11.73 22.18 17.41
N PRO A 113 -12.17 22.96 16.40
CA PRO A 113 -13.49 23.56 16.46
C PRO A 113 -14.54 22.45 16.33
N GLN A 114 -15.43 22.35 17.32
CA GLN A 114 -16.65 21.56 17.17
C GLN A 114 -17.53 22.24 16.12
N GLN A 115 -17.74 21.59 14.96
CA GLN A 115 -18.80 21.98 14.06
C GLN A 115 -20.01 21.10 14.30
N ASN A 116 -21.03 21.79 14.81
CA ASN A 116 -22.40 21.35 15.01
C ASN A 116 -22.95 20.65 13.77
N ALA A 117 -23.66 19.54 13.99
CA ALA A 117 -24.38 18.80 12.98
C ALA A 117 -25.41 19.70 12.26
N SER A 118 -25.25 19.87 10.96
CA SER A 118 -26.32 20.33 10.08
C SER A 118 -26.25 19.61 8.74
N SER A 119 -27.30 18.81 8.53
CA SER A 119 -27.74 18.17 7.30
C SER A 119 -27.45 18.99 6.03
N TYR A 120 -26.58 18.45 5.17
CA TYR A 120 -26.57 18.69 3.72
C TYR A 120 -26.12 17.39 3.03
N ASP A 121 -26.75 17.12 1.89
CA ASP A 121 -26.57 15.95 1.02
C ASP A 121 -25.15 15.91 0.41
N GLU A 122 -24.16 15.42 1.15
CA GLU A 122 -22.73 15.47 0.78
C GLU A 122 -22.21 14.14 0.22
N LYS A 123 -21.77 14.20 -1.04
CA LYS A 123 -20.92 13.24 -1.75
C LYS A 123 -19.81 12.71 -0.82
N PRO A 124 -19.54 11.38 -0.78
CA PRO A 124 -18.66 10.79 0.23
C PRO A 124 -17.28 11.46 0.26
N GLU A 125 -16.89 11.93 1.44
CA GLU A 125 -15.62 12.59 1.76
C GLU A 125 -14.41 11.85 1.13
N PRO A 126 -13.61 12.51 0.27
CA PRO A 126 -12.43 11.88 -0.32
C PRO A 126 -11.42 11.52 0.76
N GLY A 127 -10.96 10.26 0.77
CA GLY A 127 -9.94 9.77 1.70
C GLY A 127 -10.43 8.75 2.73
N PHE A 128 -11.68 8.33 2.68
CA PHE A 128 -12.12 7.11 3.36
C PHE A 128 -12.43 6.01 2.35
N SER A 129 -12.14 4.78 2.75
CA SER A 129 -12.59 3.60 2.03
C SER A 129 -14.07 3.35 2.34
N SER A 130 -14.75 2.54 1.52
CA SER A 130 -16.19 2.25 1.64
C SER A 130 -16.58 1.59 2.97
N ASP A 131 -15.61 1.00 3.66
CA ASP A 131 -15.71 0.40 4.99
C ASP A 131 -15.36 1.38 6.12
N GLY A 132 -15.25 2.69 5.84
CA GLY A 132 -14.97 3.74 6.83
C GLY A 132 -13.50 3.84 7.24
N ASN A 133 -12.63 2.96 6.74
CA ASN A 133 -11.21 2.98 7.05
C ASN A 133 -10.46 4.09 6.30
N GLU A 134 -9.48 4.68 6.97
CA GLU A 134 -8.69 5.79 6.45
C GLU A 134 -7.84 5.36 5.24
N VAL A 135 -7.90 6.11 4.14
CA VAL A 135 -6.97 5.98 3.01
C VAL A 135 -5.76 6.88 3.26
N VAL A 136 -4.58 6.27 3.34
CA VAL A 136 -3.33 6.94 3.73
C VAL A 136 -2.34 7.10 2.57
N ALA A 137 -2.54 6.38 1.47
CA ALA A 137 -1.82 6.60 0.22
C ALA A 137 -2.61 6.06 -0.97
N VAL A 138 -2.29 6.52 -2.17
CA VAL A 138 -2.88 6.08 -3.43
C VAL A 138 -1.79 5.93 -4.48
N PHE A 139 -1.89 4.87 -5.28
CA PHE A 139 -1.05 4.63 -6.45
C PHE A 139 -1.94 4.44 -7.69
N ALA A 140 -1.84 5.36 -8.64
CA ALA A 140 -2.49 5.26 -9.94
C ALA A 140 -1.45 4.90 -11.00
N PRO A 141 -1.52 3.72 -11.63
CA PRO A 141 -0.63 3.41 -12.74
C PRO A 141 -0.84 4.39 -13.90
N ALA A 142 0.18 4.54 -14.74
CA ALA A 142 0.07 5.34 -15.95
C ALA A 142 -1.06 4.83 -16.85
N LYS A 143 -1.59 5.70 -17.71
CA LYS A 143 -2.64 5.31 -18.65
C LYS A 143 -2.07 4.29 -19.63
N THR A 144 -2.82 3.21 -19.88
CA THR A 144 -2.44 2.13 -20.81
C THR A 144 -2.12 2.61 -22.22
N PHE A 145 -2.65 3.76 -22.64
CA PHE A 145 -2.39 4.40 -23.95
C PHE A 145 -1.37 5.55 -23.88
N SER A 146 -0.66 5.71 -22.76
CA SER A 146 0.46 6.64 -22.69
C SER A 146 1.61 6.03 -23.49
N PHE A 147 1.97 6.63 -24.63
CA PHE A 147 3.14 6.26 -25.43
C PHE A 147 4.48 6.55 -24.71
N SER A 148 4.45 6.94 -23.43
CA SER A 148 5.62 7.19 -22.60
C SER A 148 6.13 5.90 -21.98
N MET A 149 7.30 5.42 -22.42
CA MET A 149 8.00 4.27 -21.80
C MET A 149 8.59 4.56 -20.42
N THR A 150 8.48 5.81 -19.92
CA THR A 150 9.07 6.25 -18.64
C THR A 150 8.05 6.57 -17.56
N ASP A 151 6.76 6.62 -17.88
CA ASP A 151 5.70 6.89 -16.90
C ASP A 151 5.19 5.58 -16.27
N VAL A 152 5.56 5.34 -15.03
CA VAL A 152 5.17 4.13 -14.27
C VAL A 152 3.84 4.36 -13.53
N GLY A 153 3.44 5.61 -13.35
CA GLY A 153 2.27 6.00 -12.58
C GLY A 153 2.57 7.10 -11.56
N LYS A 154 1.53 7.45 -10.79
CA LYS A 154 1.56 8.51 -9.80
C LYS A 154 1.24 7.95 -8.42
N PHE A 155 2.00 8.40 -7.44
CA PHE A 155 1.80 8.07 -6.04
C PHE A 155 1.51 9.34 -5.26
N GLN A 156 0.54 9.29 -4.35
CA GLN A 156 0.23 10.41 -3.46
C GLN A 156 -0.10 9.89 -2.06
N TYR A 157 0.49 10.51 -1.05
CA TYR A 157 0.08 10.32 0.33
C TYR A 157 -1.23 11.05 0.63
N MET A 158 -2.06 10.47 1.49
CA MET A 158 -3.35 11.04 1.88
C MET A 158 -3.48 11.09 3.40
N ARG A 159 -4.25 12.07 3.89
CA ARG A 159 -4.62 12.20 5.31
C ARG A 159 -3.43 12.06 6.25
N SER A 160 -3.47 11.17 7.25
CA SER A 160 -2.35 10.98 8.18
C SER A 160 -1.06 10.54 7.49
N GLY A 161 -1.15 9.87 6.34
CA GLY A 161 -0.01 9.53 5.51
C GLY A 161 0.66 10.73 4.84
N ALA A 162 -0.07 11.83 4.61
CA ALA A 162 0.48 13.08 4.09
C ALA A 162 1.18 13.93 5.16
N THR A 163 1.17 13.45 6.41
CA THR A 163 1.82 14.12 7.54
C THR A 163 3.11 13.38 7.91
N PRO A 164 4.08 14.05 8.57
CA PRO A 164 5.29 13.38 9.05
C PRO A 164 5.03 12.42 10.22
N THR A 165 3.78 12.32 10.72
CA THR A 165 3.45 11.58 11.94
C THR A 165 3.67 10.08 11.83
N MET A 166 3.67 9.50 10.63
CA MET A 166 3.89 8.06 10.48
C MET A 166 5.38 7.67 10.42
N GLY A 167 6.25 8.66 10.26
CA GLY A 167 7.70 8.48 10.25
C GLY A 167 8.27 8.01 8.91
N TYR A 168 9.61 8.05 8.85
CA TYR A 168 10.39 7.79 7.65
C TYR A 168 10.21 6.38 7.07
N HIS A 169 10.26 5.35 7.92
CA HIS A 169 10.13 3.97 7.45
C HIS A 169 8.75 3.69 6.89
N TRP A 170 7.70 4.24 7.49
CA TRP A 170 6.35 4.07 6.97
C TRP A 170 6.22 4.69 5.58
N ALA A 171 6.73 5.92 5.40
CA ALA A 171 6.70 6.59 4.11
C ALA A 171 7.43 5.78 3.03
N LEU A 172 8.64 5.30 3.35
CA LEU A 172 9.42 4.46 2.45
C LEU A 172 8.70 3.13 2.14
N MET A 173 8.15 2.48 3.17
CA MET A 173 7.40 1.23 3.03
C MET A 173 6.17 1.41 2.14
N ALA A 174 5.41 2.50 2.31
CA ALA A 174 4.23 2.79 1.50
C ALA A 174 4.57 2.92 0.01
N VAL A 175 5.63 3.67 -0.34
CA VAL A 175 6.05 3.82 -1.74
C VAL A 175 6.56 2.49 -2.31
N LEU A 176 7.49 1.84 -1.61
CA LEU A 176 8.09 0.58 -2.08
C LEU A 176 7.04 -0.51 -2.27
N SER A 177 6.12 -0.66 -1.31
CA SER A 177 5.04 -1.65 -1.41
C SER A 177 4.07 -1.34 -2.55
N GLY A 178 3.71 -0.07 -2.78
CA GLY A 178 2.89 0.32 -3.93
C GLY A 178 3.52 -0.06 -5.28
N VAL A 179 4.82 0.15 -5.43
CA VAL A 179 5.58 -0.28 -6.62
C VAL A 179 5.60 -1.80 -6.76
N CYS A 180 5.85 -2.54 -5.68
CA CYS A 180 5.84 -4.01 -5.69
C CYS A 180 4.48 -4.57 -6.07
N VAL A 181 3.40 -4.00 -5.54
CA VAL A 181 2.02 -4.37 -5.89
C VAL A 181 1.79 -4.19 -7.39
N TYR A 182 2.16 -3.03 -7.93
CA TYR A 182 2.02 -2.76 -9.36
C TYR A 182 2.81 -3.74 -10.24
N GLN A 183 4.10 -3.94 -9.94
CA GLN A 183 4.95 -4.85 -10.70
C GLN A 183 4.44 -6.31 -10.64
N HIS A 184 4.00 -6.74 -9.46
CA HIS A 184 3.45 -8.08 -9.28
C HIS A 184 2.17 -8.28 -10.11
N GLN A 185 1.31 -7.27 -10.22
CA GLN A 185 0.15 -7.34 -11.09
C GLN A 185 0.49 -7.37 -12.57
N LEU A 186 1.45 -6.54 -12.99
CA LEU A 186 1.89 -6.50 -14.38
C LEU A 186 2.47 -7.87 -14.80
N ALA A 187 3.29 -8.49 -13.95
CA ALA A 187 3.82 -9.82 -14.19
C ALA A 187 2.71 -10.88 -14.30
N ARG A 188 1.66 -10.78 -13.47
CA ARG A 188 0.51 -11.71 -13.53
C ARG A 188 -0.31 -11.53 -14.81
N ALA A 189 -0.56 -10.29 -15.23
CA ALA A 189 -1.28 -10.00 -16.46
C ALA A 189 -0.51 -10.50 -17.70
N ASN A 190 0.81 -10.34 -17.70
CA ASN A 190 1.68 -10.85 -18.76
C ASN A 190 1.69 -12.38 -18.80
N ASN A 191 1.75 -13.03 -17.63
CA ASN A 191 1.70 -14.50 -17.54
C ASN A 191 0.34 -15.07 -17.96
N ALA A 192 -0.77 -14.37 -17.67
CA ALA A 192 -2.10 -14.76 -18.12
C ALA A 192 -2.23 -14.64 -19.65
N THR A 193 -1.76 -13.53 -20.23
CA THR A 193 -1.78 -13.32 -21.69
C THR A 193 -0.94 -14.36 -22.44
N GLY A 194 0.26 -14.68 -21.92
CA GLY A 194 1.14 -15.68 -22.49
C GLY A 194 0.60 -17.11 -22.42
N SER A 195 -0.15 -17.45 -21.38
CA SER A 195 -0.79 -18.78 -21.25
C SER A 195 -1.99 -18.96 -22.19
N THR A 196 -2.78 -17.91 -22.46
CA THR A 196 -3.80 -17.94 -23.52
C THR A 196 -3.20 -18.00 -24.93
N ALA A 197 -2.09 -17.30 -25.20
CA ALA A 197 -1.43 -17.35 -26.51
C ALA A 197 -0.87 -18.75 -26.82
N ALA A 198 -0.26 -19.42 -25.83
CA ALA A 198 0.19 -20.80 -25.96
C ALA A 198 -0.97 -21.79 -26.20
N ALA A 199 -2.12 -21.59 -25.54
CA ALA A 199 -3.32 -22.40 -25.77
C ALA A 199 -3.90 -22.20 -27.18
N SER A 200 -3.88 -20.98 -27.73
CA SER A 200 -4.33 -20.71 -29.11
C SER A 200 -3.38 -21.26 -30.18
N ALA A 201 -2.08 -21.37 -29.90
CA ALA A 201 -1.11 -21.98 -30.81
C ALA A 201 -1.25 -23.52 -30.85
N ALA A 202 -1.61 -24.15 -29.73
CA ALA A 202 -1.85 -25.60 -29.67
C ALA A 202 -3.14 -26.04 -30.39
N GLY A 203 -4.10 -25.13 -30.59
CA GLY A 203 -5.36 -25.41 -31.29
C GLY A 203 -5.30 -25.32 -32.82
N ALA A 204 -4.21 -24.81 -33.41
CA ALA A 204 -4.14 -24.50 -34.84
C ALA A 204 -3.60 -25.64 -35.74
N VAL A 205 -3.34 -26.83 -35.20
CA VAL A 205 -2.67 -27.93 -35.94
C VAL A 205 -3.60 -29.07 -36.41
N VAL A 206 -4.91 -28.97 -36.23
CA VAL A 206 -5.86 -30.02 -36.68
C VAL A 206 -6.75 -29.48 -37.80
N GLY A 207 -6.31 -29.64 -39.06
CA GLY A 207 -7.17 -29.33 -40.20
C GLY A 207 -6.48 -29.21 -41.55
N ALA A 208 -5.73 -30.22 -42.00
CA ALA A 208 -5.37 -30.33 -43.41
C ALA A 208 -4.98 -31.77 -43.83
N VAL A 209 -5.93 -32.71 -43.81
CA VAL A 209 -5.85 -33.92 -44.66
C VAL A 209 -7.26 -34.38 -45.02
N ALA A 210 -7.65 -34.24 -46.30
CA ALA A 210 -8.39 -35.25 -47.07
C ALA A 210 -8.86 -34.67 -48.43
N GLY A 211 -8.41 -35.30 -49.52
CA GLY A 211 -9.13 -35.31 -50.79
C GLY A 211 -8.30 -35.00 -52.02
N VAL A 212 -7.63 -36.01 -52.59
CA VAL A 212 -7.83 -36.53 -53.97
C VAL A 212 -7.47 -38.01 -53.97
#